data_AF-A0A923CA88-F1
#
_entry.id   AF-A0A923CA88-F1
#
_cell.length_a   1.000
_cell.length_b   1.000
_cell.length_c   1.000
_cell.angle_alpha   90.00
_cell.angle_beta   90.00
_cell.angle_gamma   90.00
#
_symmetry.space_group_name_H-M   'P 1'
#
loop_
_entity.id
_entity.type
_entity.pdbx_description
1 polymer ?
#
loop_
_entity_poly.entity_id
_entity_poly.type
_entity_poly.pdbx_seq_one_letter_code
_entity_poly.pdbx_strand_id
1 'polypeptide(L)'
;SALWAGGSFRSAGAGNDPLGGQRFATNAVRFEPLRTWPSPLTRATYPVAWTVTTPAGIFTVQAVIDPQELDSRQSTGTIYWEGLSDLLDEQGKLVGRGYLEMTGYARRLVL
;
A
#
# COMPACT_ATOMS: atom_id res chain seq x y z
N SER A 1 -4.53 -9.48 14.72
CA SER A 1 -5.28 -8.76 13.68
C SER A 1 -4.33 -7.76 13.04
N ALA A 2 -4.40 -7.57 11.72
CA ALA A 2 -3.77 -6.43 11.08
C ALA A 2 -4.68 -5.21 11.29
N LEU A 3 -4.11 -4.07 11.69
CA LEU A 3 -4.87 -2.85 11.94
C LEU A 3 -4.60 -1.91 10.77
N TRP A 4 -5.54 -1.89 9.82
CA TRP A 4 -5.50 -0.97 8.68
C TRP A 4 -6.38 0.21 9.04
N ALA A 5 -5.82 1.41 9.03
CA ALA A 5 -6.56 2.56 9.52
C ALA A 5 -6.18 3.87 8.84
N GLY A 6 -7.22 4.60 8.42
CA GLY A 6 -7.12 5.98 7.95
C GLY A 6 -6.53 6.13 6.55
N GLY A 7 -6.59 7.37 6.07
CA GLY A 7 -6.07 7.78 4.77
C GLY A 7 -6.54 9.19 4.45
N SER A 8 -6.05 9.74 3.35
CA SER A 8 -6.57 11.00 2.83
C SER A 8 -6.49 11.01 1.32
N PHE A 9 -7.43 11.70 0.68
CA PHE A 9 -7.46 11.88 -0.75
C PHE A 9 -7.39 13.36 -1.10
N ARG A 10 -6.59 13.69 -2.14
CA ARG A 10 -6.48 15.03 -2.69
C ARG A 10 -6.76 14.94 -4.18
N SER A 11 -7.78 15.65 -4.65
CA SER A 11 -8.06 15.71 -6.09
C SER A 11 -7.04 16.62 -6.78
N ALA A 12 -6.72 16.34 -8.05
CA ALA A 12 -5.77 17.12 -8.83
C ALA A 12 -6.17 18.61 -8.97
N GLY A 13 -7.46 18.93 -8.80
CA GLY A 13 -7.99 20.30 -8.85
C GLY A 13 -8.00 21.05 -7.53
N ALA A 14 -7.63 20.42 -6.41
CA ALA A 14 -7.66 21.05 -5.09
C ALA A 14 -6.56 22.12 -4.89
N GLY A 15 -5.60 22.24 -5.81
CA GLY A 15 -4.50 23.19 -5.70
C GLY A 15 -3.67 23.04 -4.42
N ASN A 16 -2.92 24.08 -4.06
CA ASN A 16 -2.17 24.17 -2.81
C ASN A 16 -3.08 24.43 -1.58
N ASP A 17 -4.39 24.19 -1.66
CA ASP A 17 -5.28 24.36 -0.52
C ASP A 17 -4.88 23.37 0.59
N PRO A 18 -4.34 23.85 1.74
CA PRO A 18 -3.92 22.99 2.84
C PRO A 18 -5.09 22.21 3.46
N LEU A 19 -6.34 22.62 3.15
CA LEU A 19 -7.58 22.02 3.61
C LEU A 19 -8.31 21.21 2.51
N GLY A 20 -7.84 21.26 1.26
CA GLY A 20 -8.48 20.63 0.10
C GLY A 20 -8.38 19.10 0.03
N GLY A 21 -7.84 18.45 1.08
CA GLY A 21 -7.75 17.00 1.19
C GLY A 21 -8.85 16.42 2.06
N GLN A 22 -9.60 15.46 1.52
CA GLN A 22 -10.54 14.68 2.32
C GLN A 22 -9.77 13.74 3.23
N ARG A 23 -9.85 13.94 4.55
CA ARG A 23 -9.35 12.98 5.54
C ARG A 23 -10.40 11.90 5.76
N PHE A 24 -9.98 10.64 5.79
CA PHE A 24 -10.85 9.51 6.03
C PHE A 24 -10.89 9.17 7.52
N ALA A 25 -12.05 8.72 8.01
CA ALA A 25 -12.15 8.14 9.35
C ALA A 25 -11.27 6.89 9.45
N THR A 26 -10.84 6.55 10.66
CA THR A 26 -9.94 5.42 10.94
C THR A 26 -10.41 4.11 10.32
N ASN A 27 -11.72 3.85 10.27
CA ASN A 27 -12.32 2.63 9.74
C ASN A 27 -12.89 2.77 8.31
N ALA A 28 -12.63 3.88 7.63
CA ALA A 28 -13.22 4.16 6.31
C ALA A 28 -12.39 3.60 5.15
N VAL A 29 -11.23 2.99 5.42
CA VAL A 29 -10.37 2.39 4.39
C VAL A 29 -10.28 0.90 4.60
N ARG A 30 -10.48 0.13 3.54
CA ARG A 30 -10.40 -1.34 3.56
C ARG A 30 -9.45 -1.82 2.48
N PHE A 31 -8.55 -2.72 2.86
CA PHE A 31 -7.59 -3.37 1.98
C PHE A 31 -7.96 -4.84 1.78
N GLU A 32 -7.96 -5.30 0.53
CA GLU A 32 -8.18 -6.70 0.15
C GLU A 32 -7.04 -7.19 -0.74
N PRO A 33 -6.31 -8.25 -0.35
CA PRO A 33 -5.24 -8.75 -1.18
C PRO A 33 -5.80 -9.44 -2.43
N LEU A 34 -5.24 -9.13 -3.60
CA LEU A 34 -5.61 -9.74 -4.88
C LEU A 34 -4.56 -10.74 -5.36
N ARG A 35 -3.27 -10.38 -5.21
CA ARG A 35 -2.14 -11.18 -5.70
C ARG A 35 -0.99 -11.11 -4.70
N THR A 36 -0.39 -12.25 -4.45
CA THR A 36 0.76 -12.38 -3.55
C THR A 36 2.02 -12.79 -4.28
N TRP A 37 3.16 -12.27 -3.83
CA TRP A 37 4.49 -12.67 -4.26
C TRP A 37 5.25 -13.28 -3.07
N PRO A 38 5.70 -14.54 -3.17
CA PRO A 38 6.60 -15.12 -2.20
C PRO A 38 8.04 -14.68 -2.48
N SER A 39 8.71 -14.13 -1.46
CA SER A 39 10.13 -13.83 -1.56
C SER A 39 10.96 -15.12 -1.61
N PRO A 40 11.82 -15.32 -2.62
CA PRO A 40 12.75 -16.44 -2.66
C PRO A 40 13.88 -16.30 -1.61
N LEU A 41 14.12 -15.10 -1.08
CA LEU A 41 15.22 -14.82 -0.13
C LEU A 41 14.80 -15.05 1.32
N THR A 42 13.62 -14.57 1.69
CA THR A 42 13.16 -14.55 3.10
C THR A 42 12.02 -15.52 3.37
N ARG A 43 11.38 -16.03 2.30
CA ARG A 43 10.14 -16.85 2.33
C ARG A 43 8.92 -16.09 2.87
N ALA A 44 9.03 -14.77 3.08
CA ALA A 44 7.88 -13.92 3.35
C ALA A 44 6.94 -13.88 2.14
N THR A 45 5.64 -13.81 2.38
CA THR A 45 4.64 -13.70 1.31
C THR A 45 3.96 -12.34 1.40
N TYR A 46 4.16 -11.50 0.38
CA TYR A 46 3.63 -10.15 0.35
C TYR A 46 2.46 -10.05 -0.63
N PRO A 47 1.31 -9.50 -0.24
CA PRO A 47 0.29 -9.05 -1.18
C PRO A 47 0.81 -7.85 -1.98
N VAL A 48 1.22 -8.10 -3.22
CA VAL A 48 1.77 -7.08 -4.14
C VAL A 48 0.69 -6.45 -5.03
N ALA A 49 -0.56 -6.89 -4.90
CA ALA A 49 -1.72 -6.20 -5.45
C ALA A 49 -2.88 -6.21 -4.45
N TRP A 50 -3.58 -5.08 -4.37
CA TRP A 50 -4.66 -4.82 -3.42
C TRP A 50 -5.84 -4.14 -4.09
N THR A 51 -7.06 -4.52 -3.72
CA THR A 51 -8.20 -3.62 -3.80
C THR A 51 -8.22 -2.74 -2.55
N VAL A 52 -8.28 -1.42 -2.75
CA VAL A 52 -8.37 -0.43 -1.69
C VAL A 52 -9.70 0.31 -1.84
N THR A 53 -10.62 0.06 -0.91
CA THR A 53 -11.90 0.76 -0.85
C THR A 53 -11.75 1.96 0.08
N THR A 54 -12.15 3.14 -0.41
CA THR A 54 -12.07 4.42 0.31
C THR A 54 -13.36 5.23 0.10
N PRO A 55 -13.60 6.29 0.88
CA PRO A 55 -14.67 7.25 0.60
C PRO A 55 -14.53 7.98 -0.74
N ALA A 56 -13.34 8.00 -1.34
CA ALA A 56 -13.07 8.62 -2.64
C ALA A 56 -13.25 7.65 -3.82
N GLY A 57 -13.54 6.37 -3.56
CA GLY A 57 -13.70 5.35 -4.58
C GLY A 57 -12.96 4.05 -4.27
N ILE A 58 -13.11 3.09 -5.17
CA ILE A 58 -12.41 1.80 -5.17
C ILE A 58 -11.26 1.88 -6.15
N PHE A 59 -10.08 1.47 -5.71
CA PHE A 59 -8.87 1.49 -6.51
C PHE A 59 -8.15 0.15 -6.43
N THR A 60 -7.39 -0.18 -7.47
CA THR A 60 -6.39 -1.24 -7.40
C THR A 60 -5.01 -0.62 -7.22
N VAL A 61 -4.31 -0.99 -6.16
CA VAL A 61 -2.89 -0.68 -5.98
C VAL A 61 -2.11 -1.93 -6.34
N GLN A 62 -1.21 -1.85 -7.33
CA GLN A 62 -0.38 -2.99 -7.72
C GLN A 62 1.08 -2.61 -7.88
N ALA A 63 1.98 -3.48 -7.43
CA ALA A 63 3.41 -3.32 -7.64
C ALA A 63 3.74 -3.29 -9.14
N VAL A 64 4.61 -2.36 -9.55
CA VAL A 64 5.11 -2.28 -10.94
C VAL A 64 5.95 -3.52 -11.27
N ILE A 65 6.76 -3.96 -10.31
CA ILE A 65 7.46 -5.24 -10.34
C ILE A 65 7.37 -5.90 -8.95
N ASP A 66 7.36 -7.23 -8.91
CA ASP A 66 7.17 -7.96 -7.66
C ASP A 66 8.38 -7.95 -6.68
N PRO A 67 9.64 -8.12 -7.13
CA PRO A 67 10.77 -8.30 -6.21
C PRO A 67 11.34 -6.96 -5.73
N GLN A 68 10.57 -6.25 -4.90
CA GLN A 68 10.96 -4.99 -4.25
C GLN A 68 11.11 -5.18 -2.72
N GLU A 69 11.64 -6.34 -2.31
CA GLU A 69 11.96 -6.61 -0.90
C GLU A 69 13.30 -5.99 -0.50
N LEU A 70 13.32 -5.31 0.64
CA LEU A 70 14.49 -4.73 1.26
C LEU A 70 14.79 -5.44 2.59
N ASP A 71 15.93 -6.13 2.65
CA ASP A 71 16.43 -6.73 3.89
C ASP A 71 17.29 -5.74 4.67
N SER A 72 16.66 -5.04 5.62
CA SER A 72 17.29 -4.07 6.50
C SER A 72 17.53 -4.59 7.93
N ARG A 73 17.64 -5.92 8.11
CA ARG A 73 17.87 -6.52 9.44
C ARG A 73 19.14 -6.02 10.13
N GLN A 74 20.15 -5.59 9.36
CA GLN A 74 21.41 -5.08 9.89
C GLN A 74 21.36 -3.60 10.33
N SER A 75 20.29 -2.87 10.01
CA SER A 75 20.15 -1.44 10.35
C SER A 75 18.89 -1.17 11.18
N THR A 76 17.70 -1.31 10.60
CA THR A 76 16.40 -1.01 11.23
C THR A 76 15.78 -2.24 11.90
N GLY A 77 16.41 -3.41 11.76
CA GLY A 77 16.04 -4.64 12.49
C GLY A 77 14.85 -5.39 11.89
N THR A 78 14.32 -4.97 10.74
CA THR A 78 13.21 -5.67 10.06
C THR A 78 13.44 -5.77 8.55
N ILE A 79 12.62 -6.58 7.90
CA ILE A 79 12.52 -6.71 6.44
C ILE A 79 11.28 -5.95 6.00
N TYR A 80 11.40 -5.20 4.91
CA TYR A 80 10.32 -4.44 4.28
C TYR A 80 10.08 -5.01 2.89
N TRP A 81 8.85 -4.93 2.43
CA TRP A 81 8.61 -4.80 1.00
C TRP A 81 8.28 -3.35 0.77
N GLU A 82 9.03 -2.69 -0.09
CA GLU A 82 8.91 -1.26 -0.33
C GLU A 82 9.19 -0.97 -1.80
N GLY A 83 8.18 -0.49 -2.52
CA GLY A 83 8.28 -0.47 -3.97
C GLY A 83 7.29 0.43 -4.68
N LEU A 84 7.66 0.73 -5.93
CA LEU A 84 6.83 1.49 -6.88
C LEU A 84 5.53 0.72 -7.16
N SER A 85 4.42 1.45 -7.14
CA SER A 85 3.09 0.93 -7.41
C SER A 85 2.31 1.79 -8.40
N ASP A 86 1.52 1.15 -9.25
CA ASP A 86 0.48 1.79 -10.05
C ASP A 86 -0.83 1.85 -9.25
N LEU A 87 -1.60 2.92 -9.47
CA LEU A 87 -2.96 3.09 -8.99
C LEU A 87 -3.92 3.03 -10.17
N LEU A 88 -4.79 2.03 -10.19
CA LEU A 88 -5.84 1.87 -11.20
C LEU A 88 -7.20 2.23 -10.60
N ASP A 89 -8.07 2.84 -11.40
CA ASP A 89 -9.48 2.98 -11.05
C ASP A 89 -10.22 1.64 -11.15
N GLU A 90 -11.51 1.64 -10.82
CA GLU A 90 -12.37 0.46 -10.85
C GLU A 90 -12.52 -0.15 -12.26
N GLN A 91 -12.27 0.63 -13.32
CA GLN A 91 -12.28 0.16 -14.70
C GLN A 91 -10.90 -0.37 -15.14
N GLY A 92 -9.91 -0.38 -14.25
CA GLY A 92 -8.56 -0.84 -14.53
C GLY A 92 -7.70 0.18 -15.28
N LYS A 93 -8.14 1.43 -15.41
CA LYS A 93 -7.36 2.50 -16.04
C LYS A 93 -6.35 3.06 -15.05
N LEU A 94 -5.12 3.27 -15.52
CA LEU A 94 -4.08 3.94 -14.74
C LEU A 94 -4.47 5.38 -14.44
N VAL A 95 -4.62 5.70 -13.15
CA VAL A 95 -4.99 7.04 -12.66
C VAL A 95 -3.91 7.67 -11.78
N GLY A 96 -2.88 6.90 -11.40
CA GLY A 96 -1.75 7.44 -10.65
C GLY A 96 -0.61 6.45 -10.48
N ARG A 97 0.48 6.95 -9.89
CA ARG A 97 1.62 6.16 -9.44
C ARG A 97 1.97 6.58 -8.02
N GLY A 98 2.56 5.65 -7.27
CA GLY A 98 2.91 5.88 -5.89
C GLY A 98 3.88 4.83 -5.37
N TYR A 99 3.83 4.65 -4.05
CA TYR A 99 4.69 3.75 -3.32
C TYR A 99 3.83 2.91 -2.37
N LEU A 100 4.16 1.63 -2.27
CA LEU A 100 3.56 0.69 -1.33
C LEU A 100 4.65 0.20 -0.38
N GLU A 101 4.41 0.32 0.91
CA GLU A 101 5.29 -0.20 1.96
C GLU A 101 4.52 -1.25 2.77
N MET A 102 5.18 -2.37 3.07
CA MET A 102 4.63 -3.46 3.84
C MET A 102 5.69 -4.01 4.79
N THR A 103 5.33 -4.12 6.06
CA THR A 103 6.18 -4.66 7.13
C THR A 103 5.47 -5.78 7.87
N GLY A 104 6.21 -6.55 8.66
CA GLY A 104 5.62 -7.58 9.52
C GLY A 104 5.37 -8.94 8.85
N TYR A 105 5.58 -9.07 7.54
CA TYR A 105 5.33 -10.31 6.77
C TYR A 105 6.44 -11.36 6.90
N ALA A 106 7.70 -10.94 6.99
CA ALA A 106 8.81 -11.86 7.22
C ALA A 106 8.94 -12.27 8.70
N ARG A 107 8.66 -11.31 9.59
CA ARG A 107 8.64 -11.49 11.03
C ARG A 107 7.70 -10.46 11.64
N ARG A 108 6.92 -10.88 12.64
CA ARG A 108 6.09 -9.95 13.41
C ARG A 108 6.94 -8.85 14.02
N LEU A 109 6.50 -7.60 13.86
CA LEU A 109 7.10 -6.46 14.55
C LEU A 109 6.86 -6.57 16.05
N VAL A 110 7.90 -6.32 16.83
CA VAL A 110 7.82 -6.15 18.28
C VAL A 110 7.92 -4.66 18.53
N LEU A 111 6.85 -4.07 19.05
CA LEU A 111 6.78 -2.66 19.48
C LEU A 111 7.17 -2.56 20.94
#